data_AF-A0A858PZ04-F1
#
_entry.id   AF-A0A858PZ04-F1
#
_cell.length_a   1.000
_cell.length_b   1.000
_cell.length_c   1.000
_cell.angle_alpha   90.00
_cell.angle_beta   90.00
_cell.angle_gamma   90.00
#
_symmetry.space_group_name_H-M   'P 1'
#
loop_
_entity.id
_entity.type
_entity.pdbx_description
1 polymer ?
#
loop_
_entity_poly.entity_id
_entity_poly.type
_entity_poly.pdbx_seq_one_letter_code
_entity_poly.pdbx_strand_id
1 'polypeptide(L)'
;MLTLFVFCHDMREVVVLSSDRGNAGISLEELNRVAKLVRIKISEDEAANYCKYLSDVEKWFEMLFEVDASGLEPVTHGNIHDVHVMRQDIVDEGNIREEILGNASSTEMGFYVVKKVID
;
A
#
# COMPACT_ATOMS: atom_id res chain seq x y z
N MET A 1 34.28 -0.72 8.76
CA MET A 1 33.48 -0.81 10.00
C MET A 1 32.03 -0.55 9.60
N LEU A 2 31.27 -1.65 9.57
CA LEU A 2 29.87 -1.86 9.17
C LEU A 2 29.16 -0.86 8.24
N THR A 3 29.21 -1.22 6.96
CA THR A 3 28.25 -0.92 5.91
C THR A 3 26.87 -1.52 6.26
N LEU A 4 25.87 -0.70 6.56
CA LEU A 4 24.47 -1.13 6.64
C LEU A 4 23.68 -0.39 5.55
N PHE A 5 23.84 -0.84 4.31
CA PHE A 5 22.94 -0.51 3.23
C PHE A 5 21.67 -1.36 3.42
N VAL A 6 20.58 -0.74 3.86
CA VAL A 6 19.24 -1.26 3.55
C VAL A 6 18.86 -0.62 2.21
N PHE A 7 19.46 -1.16 1.15
CA PHE A 7 18.94 -1.00 -0.20
C PHE A 7 17.62 -1.78 -0.22
N CYS A 8 16.49 -1.07 -0.21
CA CYS A 8 15.23 -1.64 -0.68
C CYS A 8 15.40 -1.84 -2.20
N HIS A 9 16.04 -2.93 -2.60
CA HIS A 9 16.38 -3.26 -4.00
C HIS A 9 15.30 -4.10 -4.69
N ASP A 10 14.10 -4.20 -4.10
CA ASP A 10 13.05 -5.01 -4.67
C ASP A 10 11.70 -4.29 -4.62
N MET A 11 11.52 -3.32 -5.52
CA MET A 11 10.20 -2.93 -6.03
C MET A 11 9.68 -3.97 -7.06
N ARG A 12 10.07 -5.25 -6.96
CA ARG A 12 9.49 -6.35 -7.75
C ARG A 12 8.33 -7.06 -7.07
N GLU A 13 7.96 -6.63 -5.86
CA GLU A 13 6.68 -7.02 -5.26
C GLU A 13 5.76 -5.79 -5.21
N VAL A 14 5.43 -5.24 -6.40
CA VAL A 14 4.01 -5.00 -6.62
C VAL A 14 3.37 -6.34 -6.28
N VAL A 15 2.40 -6.37 -5.37
CA VAL A 15 1.54 -7.54 -5.23
C VAL A 15 0.88 -7.68 -6.59
N VAL A 16 1.55 -8.39 -7.50
CA VAL A 16 0.98 -8.92 -8.70
C VAL A 16 -0.06 -9.84 -8.12
N LEU A 17 -1.31 -9.35 -8.07
CA LEU A 17 -2.44 -10.24 -8.14
C LEU A 17 -2.06 -11.15 -9.29
N SER A 18 -1.77 -12.39 -8.94
CA SER A 18 -1.35 -13.43 -9.85
C SER A 18 -2.49 -13.60 -10.83
N SER A 19 -2.56 -12.73 -11.83
CA SER A 19 -3.23 -13.02 -13.08
C SER A 19 -2.31 -14.05 -13.71
N ASP A 20 -2.47 -15.29 -13.25
CA ASP A 20 -2.11 -16.47 -14.03
C ASP A 20 -2.66 -16.19 -15.41
N ARG A 21 -1.75 -15.92 -16.35
CA ARG A 21 -2.09 -15.52 -17.73
C ARG A 21 -2.98 -16.61 -18.33
N GLY A 22 -4.30 -16.43 -18.22
CA GLY A 22 -5.27 -17.42 -18.69
C GLY A 22 -6.60 -17.56 -17.94
N ASN A 23 -6.84 -16.91 -16.79
CA ASN A 23 -8.17 -16.95 -16.17
C ASN A 23 -8.70 -15.55 -15.84
N ALA A 24 -9.66 -15.08 -16.64
CA ALA A 24 -10.32 -13.80 -16.44
C ALA A 24 -11.30 -13.90 -15.25
N GLY A 25 -10.93 -13.30 -14.12
CA GLY A 25 -11.82 -13.13 -12.97
C GLY A 25 -11.13 -13.34 -11.63
N ILE A 26 -11.40 -12.43 -10.70
CA ILE A 26 -10.87 -12.49 -9.33
C ILE A 26 -11.67 -13.49 -8.51
N SER A 27 -10.99 -14.51 -7.99
CA SER A 27 -11.60 -15.52 -7.12
C SER A 27 -11.89 -14.97 -5.72
N LEU A 28 -12.82 -15.62 -5.00
CA LEU A 28 -13.11 -15.29 -3.60
C LEU A 28 -11.88 -15.50 -2.70
N GLU A 29 -11.05 -16.49 -3.00
CA GLU A 29 -9.81 -16.75 -2.26
C GLU A 29 -8.82 -15.58 -2.42
N GLU A 30 -8.62 -15.11 -3.66
CA GLU A 30 -7.77 -13.96 -3.95
C GLU A 30 -8.30 -12.68 -3.30
N LEU A 31 -9.61 -12.44 -3.37
CA LEU A 31 -10.23 -11.30 -2.70
C LEU A 31 -9.95 -11.33 -1.19
N ASN A 32 -10.12 -12.48 -0.54
CA ASN A 32 -9.85 -12.63 0.89
C ASN A 32 -8.37 -12.47 1.22
N ARG A 33 -7.48 -12.96 0.36
CA ARG A 33 -6.03 -12.78 0.51
C ARG A 33 -5.66 -11.30 0.48
N VAL A 34 -6.19 -10.55 -0.50
CA VAL A 34 -5.95 -9.11 -0.65
C VAL A 34 -6.55 -8.33 0.51
N ALA A 35 -7.79 -8.62 0.89
CA ALA A 35 -8.48 -7.99 2.02
C ALA A 35 -7.67 -8.12 3.32
N LYS A 36 -7.06 -9.29 3.55
CA LYS A 36 -6.16 -9.52 4.68
C LYS A 36 -4.90 -8.65 4.62
N LEU A 37 -4.30 -8.47 3.44
CA LEU A 37 -3.11 -7.63 3.26
C LEU A 37 -3.39 -6.15 3.56
N VAL A 38 -4.54 -5.63 3.09
CA VAL A 38 -4.94 -4.24 3.31
C VAL A 38 -5.72 -4.02 4.61
N ARG A 39 -5.87 -5.06 5.43
CA ARG A 39 -6.58 -5.05 6.73
C ARG A 39 -8.04 -4.58 6.63
N ILE A 40 -8.73 -4.93 5.54
CA ILE A 40 -10.16 -4.67 5.35
C ILE A 40 -10.95 -5.94 5.66
N LYS A 41 -12.02 -5.81 6.44
CA LYS A 41 -12.96 -6.91 6.68
C LYS A 41 -14.07 -6.85 5.64
N ILE A 42 -14.31 -7.96 4.94
CA ILE A 42 -15.37 -8.12 3.94
C ILE A 42 -16.36 -9.16 4.46
N SER A 43 -17.66 -8.91 4.33
CA SER A 43 -18.69 -9.89 4.65
C SER A 43 -18.90 -10.87 3.48
N GLU A 44 -19.39 -12.08 3.75
CA GLU A 44 -19.66 -13.08 2.71
C GLU A 44 -20.68 -12.57 1.67
N ASP A 45 -21.68 -11.81 2.13
CA ASP A 45 -22.72 -11.22 1.28
C ASP A 45 -22.17 -10.17 0.31
N GLU A 46 -21.14 -9.44 0.71
CA GLU A 46 -20.50 -8.42 -0.12
C GLU A 46 -19.38 -9.00 -1.01
N ALA A 47 -18.76 -10.10 -0.60
CA ALA A 47 -17.62 -10.69 -1.28
C ALA A 47 -17.91 -11.03 -2.75
N ALA A 48 -19.08 -11.59 -3.04
CA ALA A 48 -19.50 -11.90 -4.41
C ALA A 48 -19.63 -10.63 -5.28
N ASN A 49 -20.14 -9.54 -4.70
CA ASN A 49 -20.28 -8.26 -5.40
C ASN A 49 -18.89 -7.65 -5.67
N TYR A 50 -17.99 -7.67 -4.69
CA TYR A 50 -16.63 -7.16 -4.87
C TYR A 50 -15.82 -7.96 -5.89
N CYS A 51 -15.94 -9.29 -5.91
CA CYS A 51 -15.34 -10.13 -6.96
C CYS A 51 -15.80 -9.68 -8.35
N LYS A 52 -17.11 -9.45 -8.53
CA LYS A 52 -17.65 -8.95 -9.80
C LYS A 52 -17.09 -7.57 -10.16
N TYR A 53 -17.15 -6.61 -9.23
CA TYR A 53 -16.68 -5.24 -9.49
C TYR A 53 -15.20 -5.18 -9.85
N LEU A 54 -14.36 -5.91 -9.11
CA LEU A 54 -12.93 -5.93 -9.39
C LEU A 54 -12.61 -6.65 -10.70
N SER A 55 -13.37 -7.70 -11.05
CA SER A 55 -13.25 -8.36 -12.36
C SER A 55 -13.65 -7.43 -13.52
N ASP A 56 -14.58 -6.50 -13.30
CA ASP A 56 -14.92 -5.48 -14.30
C ASP A 56 -13.83 -4.41 -14.44
N VAL A 57 -13.16 -4.04 -13.33
CA VAL A 57 -11.99 -3.15 -13.36
C VAL A 57 -10.79 -3.81 -14.04
N GLU A 58 -10.58 -5.13 -13.86
CA GLU A 58 -9.54 -5.89 -14.57
C GLU A 58 -9.68 -5.76 -16.09
N LYS A 59 -10.90 -5.85 -16.62
CA LYS A 59 -11.18 -5.62 -18.05
C LYS A 59 -10.80 -4.21 -18.51
N TRP A 60 -10.90 -3.20 -17.64
CA TRP A 60 -10.45 -1.85 -18.00
C TRP A 60 -8.93 -1.75 -18.09
N PHE A 61 -8.20 -2.49 -17.25
CA PHE A 61 -6.74 -2.59 -17.34
C PHE A 61 -6.28 -3.34 -18.58
N GLU A 62 -7.08 -4.28 -19.11
CA GLU A 62 -6.75 -4.99 -20.35
C GLU A 62 -6.54 -4.03 -21.53
N MET A 63 -7.29 -2.91 -21.58
CA MET A 63 -7.11 -1.88 -22.61
C MET A 63 -5.73 -1.22 -22.56
N LEU A 64 -5.05 -1.20 -21.40
CA LEU A 64 -3.70 -0.63 -21.28
C LEU A 64 -2.63 -1.53 -21.92
N PHE A 65 -2.89 -2.84 -22.07
CA PHE A 65 -1.95 -3.77 -22.73
C PHE A 65 -1.93 -3.62 -24.25
N GLU A 66 -2.91 -2.96 -24.86
CA GLU A 66 -2.91 -2.66 -26.30
C GLU A 66 -1.83 -1.62 -26.68
N VAL A 67 -1.37 -0.85 -25.70
CA VAL A 67 -0.35 0.19 -25.90
C VAL A 67 1.04 -0.42 -25.74
N ASP A 68 1.85 -0.37 -26.80
CA ASP A 68 3.26 -0.76 -26.72
C ASP A 68 4.07 0.27 -25.94
N ALA A 69 4.57 -0.14 -24.78
CA ALA A 69 5.48 0.65 -23.94
C ALA A 69 6.94 0.15 -24.02
N SER A 70 7.29 -0.65 -25.04
CA SER A 70 8.64 -1.18 -25.19
C SER A 70 9.68 -0.05 -25.36
N GLY A 71 10.75 -0.12 -24.57
CA GLY A 71 11.84 0.86 -24.59
C GLY A 71 11.54 2.19 -23.90
N LEU A 72 10.39 2.34 -23.23
CA LEU A 72 10.12 3.51 -22.39
C LEU A 72 10.60 3.28 -20.96
N GLU A 73 11.28 4.27 -20.39
CA GLU A 73 11.62 4.30 -18.96
C GLU A 73 10.36 4.66 -18.14
N PRO A 74 10.03 3.91 -17.07
CA PRO A 74 8.90 4.24 -16.20
C PRO A 74 9.05 5.63 -15.56
N VAL A 75 8.00 6.44 -15.62
CA VAL A 75 7.97 7.74 -14.95
C VAL A 75 7.70 7.53 -13.46
N THR A 76 8.67 7.83 -12.60
CA THR A 76 8.54 7.66 -11.13
C THR A 76 7.99 8.90 -10.43
N HIS A 77 8.36 10.10 -10.88
CA HIS A 77 7.93 11.37 -10.31
C HIS A 77 7.59 12.33 -11.45
N GLY A 78 6.39 12.91 -11.41
CA GLY A 78 5.95 13.89 -12.40
C GLY A 78 6.70 15.20 -12.25
N ASN A 79 7.72 15.42 -13.08
CA ASN A 79 8.36 16.72 -13.29
C ASN A 79 9.02 17.35 -12.04
N ILE A 80 9.71 16.54 -11.25
CA ILE A 80 10.63 17.00 -10.21
C ILE A 80 12.03 16.65 -10.72
N HIS A 81 12.88 17.65 -10.94
CA HIS A 81 14.29 17.40 -11.23
C HIS A 81 14.88 16.53 -10.12
N ASP A 82 15.78 15.59 -10.44
CA ASP A 82 16.45 14.66 -9.53
C ASP A 82 17.28 15.37 -8.45
N VAL A 83 16.60 16.07 -7.56
CA VAL A 83 17.16 16.84 -6.47
C VAL A 83 16.69 16.17 -5.20
N HIS A 84 17.64 15.57 -4.50
CA HIS A 84 17.40 15.07 -3.16
C HIS A 84 17.09 16.26 -2.25
N VAL A 85 15.82 16.43 -1.88
CA VAL A 85 15.40 17.43 -0.91
C VAL A 85 15.89 16.99 0.47
N MET A 86 17.03 17.54 0.88
CA MET A 86 17.62 17.25 2.17
C MET A 86 17.01 18.15 3.25
N ARG A 87 16.58 17.55 4.37
CA ARG A 87 16.20 18.28 5.58
C ARG A 87 17.47 18.66 6.34
N GLN A 88 17.55 19.89 6.87
CA GLN A 88 18.61 20.28 7.80
C GLN A 88 18.47 19.48 9.11
N ASP A 89 19.59 19.07 9.69
CA ASP A 89 19.62 18.36 10.97
C ASP A 89 19.50 19.34 12.15
N ILE A 90 18.29 19.88 12.31
CA ILE A 90 17.92 20.78 13.40
C ILE A 90 16.86 20.07 14.24
N VAL A 91 16.99 20.16 15.56
CA VAL A 91 16.03 19.63 16.53
C VAL A 91 14.88 20.63 16.66
N ASP A 92 13.69 20.21 16.26
CA ASP A 92 12.43 20.96 16.42
C ASP A 92 11.48 20.12 17.28
N GLU A 93 11.78 20.04 18.58
CA GLU A 93 10.96 19.30 19.54
C GLU A 93 9.83 20.21 20.02
N GLY A 94 8.73 20.24 19.27
CA GLY A 94 7.58 21.10 19.55
C GLY A 94 6.87 20.85 20.89
N ASN A 95 7.27 19.85 21.69
CA ASN A 95 6.68 19.48 23.00
C ASN A 95 5.12 19.49 23.03
N ILE A 96 4.49 19.23 21.89
CA ILE A 96 3.04 19.33 21.67
C ILE A 96 2.32 18.00 21.95
N ARG A 97 2.66 17.34 23.07
CA ARG A 97 2.11 16.01 23.40
C ARG A 97 0.58 15.99 23.42
N GLU A 98 -0.03 17.03 23.98
CA GLU A 98 -1.49 17.14 24.07
C GLU A 98 -2.14 17.27 22.69
N GLU A 99 -1.54 18.02 21.76
CA GLU A 99 -2.04 18.17 20.39
C GLU A 99 -1.92 16.88 19.59
N ILE A 100 -0.80 16.15 19.74
CA ILE A 100 -0.56 14.85 19.09
C ILE A 100 -1.61 13.83 19.52
N LEU A 101 -1.96 13.83 20.81
CA LEU A 101 -2.91 12.90 21.40
C LEU A 101 -4.37 13.35 21.24
N GLY A 102 -4.63 14.59 20.81
CA GLY A 102 -5.98 15.14 20.72
C GLY A 102 -6.92 14.39 19.77
N ASN A 103 -6.38 13.74 18.73
CA ASN A 103 -7.15 12.92 17.77
C ASN A 103 -7.17 11.43 18.10
N ALA A 104 -6.53 11.01 19.19
CA ALA A 104 -6.46 9.62 19.57
C ALA A 104 -7.81 9.12 20.09
N SER A 105 -8.19 7.89 19.73
CA SER A 105 -9.44 7.29 20.21
C SER A 105 -9.44 6.99 21.71
N SER A 106 -8.29 6.63 22.28
CA SER A 106 -8.09 6.44 23.71
C SER A 106 -6.64 6.71 24.08
N THR A 107 -6.44 7.38 25.22
CA THR A 107 -5.11 7.74 25.71
C THR A 107 -5.02 7.51 27.22
N GLU A 108 -3.89 7.01 27.68
CA GLU A 108 -3.59 6.85 29.10
C GLU A 108 -2.14 7.25 29.36
N MET A 109 -1.90 8.04 30.42
CA MET A 109 -0.57 8.46 30.85
C MET A 109 0.32 9.05 29.74
N GLY A 110 -0.27 9.65 28.71
CA GLY A 110 0.47 10.21 27.56
C GLY A 110 0.81 9.20 26.45
N PHE A 111 0.16 8.04 26.42
CA PHE A 111 0.34 7.00 25.39
C PHE A 111 -0.96 6.73 24.64
N TYR A 112 -0.84 6.25 23.39
CA TYR A 112 -1.95 5.66 22.66
C TYR A 112 -2.29 4.29 23.27
N VAL A 113 -3.55 4.08 23.58
CA VAL A 113 -4.03 2.80 24.11
C VAL A 113 -4.52 1.95 22.95
N VAL A 114 -3.87 0.80 22.74
CA VAL A 114 -4.25 -0.19 21.73
C VAL A 114 -4.53 -1.53 22.41
N LYS A 115 -5.36 -2.37 21.77
CA LYS A 115 -5.58 -3.73 22.26
C LYS A 115 -4.25 -4.48 22.28
N LYS A 116 -4.00 -5.21 23.37
CA LYS A 116 -2.81 -6.05 23.51
C LYS A 116 -2.77 -7.05 22.36
N VAL A 117 -1.62 -7.12 21.69
CA VAL A 117 -1.33 -8.17 20.70
C VAL A 117 -1.03 -9.45 21.49
N ILE A 118 -1.81 -10.50 21.22
CA ILE A 118 -1.65 -11.85 21.78
C ILE A 118 -1.58 -12.78 20.57
N ASP A 119 -0.63 -13.72 20.59
CA ASP A 119 -0.47 -14.77 19.57
C ASP A 119 -1.46 -15.94 19.79
#